data_AF-A0A931JV15-F1
#
_entry.id   AF-A0A931JV15-F1
#
_cell.length_a   1.000
_cell.length_b   1.000
_cell.length_c   1.000
_cell.angle_alpha   90.00
_cell.angle_beta   90.00
_cell.angle_gamma   90.00
#
_symmetry.space_group_name_H-M   'P 1'
#
loop_
_entity.id
_entity.type
_entity.pdbx_description
1 polymer ?
#
loop_
_entity_poly.entity_id
_entity_poly.type
_entity_poly.pdbx_seq_one_letter_code
_entity_poly.pdbx_strand_id
1 'polypeptide(L)'
;MSYIDRTAEKIQLRDWSKIRQEWKSYVPNHKSPIPLPEDEIYELTSMASELKRMSGVDCRDDLIEYEIEGLRTAVFQEGIGLLHKACNVLRAGADAGTAGYRTWSRSNAYHAAFFGMRSVLALLGVIVSRSKDRGADYQTDIWHERRTKRPPSLTGCPFAIRVIQRDRVEHKELWGVFSRVLRVTKIDDSVWPKSKQNPLRTMAPGDFGKFRHKVHYRSVGWCFLDVDDVSERDDLSALAKDAVEFRGLGNADDPDFPFALGVHVTSLAAALVFDLGKDIPLLAQEAARNQSWMQHTPWGVANAFA
;
A
#
# COMPACT_ATOMS: atom_id res chain seq x y z
N MET A 1 6.36 -18.63 -15.70
CA MET A 1 6.29 -17.16 -15.59
C MET A 1 6.24 -16.60 -16.99
N SER A 2 5.15 -15.90 -17.34
CA SER A 2 4.92 -15.42 -18.70
C SER A 2 5.93 -14.31 -19.06
N TYR A 3 6.10 -14.02 -20.35
CA TYR A 3 6.87 -12.84 -20.79
C TYR A 3 6.29 -11.52 -20.24
N ILE A 4 4.97 -11.50 -20.01
CA ILE A 4 4.22 -10.36 -19.50
C ILE A 4 4.59 -10.12 -18.03
N ASP A 5 4.68 -11.18 -17.23
CA ASP A 5 5.15 -11.07 -15.86
C ASP A 5 6.56 -10.48 -15.77
N ARG A 6 7.46 -10.87 -16.68
CA ARG A 6 8.82 -10.32 -16.78
C ARG A 6 8.86 -8.84 -17.16
N THR A 7 7.88 -8.37 -17.93
CA THR A 7 7.80 -6.96 -18.34
C THR A 7 7.15 -6.11 -17.26
N ALA A 8 6.10 -6.63 -16.62
CA ALA A 8 5.45 -6.03 -15.47
C ALA A 8 6.37 -6.00 -14.22
N GLU A 9 7.40 -6.85 -14.21
CA GLU A 9 8.49 -6.85 -13.23
C GLU A 9 9.46 -5.68 -13.37
N LYS A 10 9.54 -5.04 -14.55
CA LYS A 10 10.41 -3.89 -14.78
C LYS A 10 9.76 -2.62 -14.22
N ILE A 11 9.93 -2.40 -12.93
CA ILE A 11 9.56 -1.16 -12.25
C ILE A 11 10.77 -0.22 -12.30
N GLN A 12 10.58 1.01 -12.79
CA GLN A 12 11.64 2.02 -12.82
C GLN A 12 12.05 2.43 -11.41
N LEU A 13 13.27 2.97 -11.27
CA LEU A 13 13.74 3.57 -10.03
C LEU A 13 12.75 4.64 -9.58
N ARG A 14 12.34 4.61 -8.31
CA ARG A 14 11.43 5.59 -7.72
C ARG A 14 12.22 6.49 -6.79
N ASP A 15 12.21 7.79 -7.04
CA ASP A 15 12.74 8.76 -6.09
C ASP A 15 11.56 9.41 -5.36
N TRP A 16 11.42 9.13 -4.07
CA TRP A 16 10.33 9.69 -3.28
C TRP A 16 10.34 11.21 -3.31
N SER A 17 11.51 11.85 -3.30
CA SER A 17 11.59 13.32 -3.30
C SER A 17 10.99 13.93 -4.57
N LYS A 18 11.20 13.26 -5.72
CA LYS A 18 10.58 13.65 -6.99
C LYS A 18 9.07 13.41 -6.96
N ILE A 19 8.64 12.21 -6.58
CA ILE A 19 7.21 11.85 -6.52
C ILE A 19 6.44 12.78 -5.57
N ARG A 20 7.03 13.11 -4.42
CA ARG A 20 6.51 14.06 -3.44
C ARG A 20 6.34 15.46 -4.04
N GLN A 21 7.32 15.93 -4.81
CA GLN A 21 7.24 17.22 -5.49
C GLN A 21 6.12 17.26 -6.54
N GLU A 22 5.90 16.15 -7.25
CA GLU A 22 4.78 16.02 -8.19
C GLU A 22 3.43 15.92 -7.49
N TRP A 23 3.35 15.22 -6.36
CA TRP A 23 2.14 15.27 -5.55
C TRP A 23 1.85 16.69 -5.10
N LYS A 24 2.87 17.44 -4.66
CA LYS A 24 2.73 18.84 -4.25
C LYS A 24 2.22 19.73 -5.38
N SER A 25 2.61 19.50 -6.63
CA SER A 25 2.10 20.25 -7.79
C SER A 25 0.69 19.84 -8.20
N TYR A 26 0.27 18.62 -7.85
CA TYR A 26 -1.00 18.01 -8.29
C TYR A 26 -2.10 17.94 -7.22
N VAL A 27 -1.82 18.18 -5.93
CA VAL A 27 -2.76 17.89 -4.82
C VAL A 27 -4.20 18.32 -5.16
N PRO A 28 -5.15 17.38 -5.20
CA PRO A 28 -6.54 17.70 -5.49
C PRO A 28 -7.09 18.73 -4.50
N ASN A 29 -7.74 19.77 -4.99
CA ASN A 29 -8.36 20.78 -4.14
C ASN A 29 -9.63 20.22 -3.48
N HIS A 30 -9.46 19.52 -2.37
CA HIS A 30 -10.55 18.98 -1.57
C HIS A 30 -10.52 19.50 -0.13
N LYS A 31 -11.67 19.44 0.53
CA LYS A 31 -11.75 19.64 1.99
C LYS A 31 -11.28 18.37 2.69
N SER A 32 -10.79 18.52 3.92
CA SER A 32 -10.45 17.39 4.80
C SER A 32 -11.70 17.08 5.65
N PRO A 33 -12.14 15.81 5.83
CA PRO A 33 -11.47 14.60 5.36
C PRO A 33 -11.50 14.45 3.84
N ILE A 34 -10.40 13.97 3.26
CA ILE A 34 -10.34 13.63 1.83
C ILE A 34 -11.48 12.62 1.54
N PRO A 35 -12.38 12.93 0.58
CA PRO A 35 -13.47 12.02 0.25
C PRO A 35 -12.92 10.70 -0.28
N LEU A 36 -13.60 9.60 0.04
CA LEU A 36 -13.34 8.33 -0.62
C LEU A 36 -13.77 8.45 -2.09
N PRO A 37 -13.06 7.80 -3.02
CA PRO A 37 -13.49 7.77 -4.41
C PRO A 37 -14.87 7.10 -4.49
N GLU A 38 -15.79 7.73 -5.24
CA GLU A 38 -17.14 7.19 -5.48
C GLU A 38 -17.11 6.00 -6.45
N ASP A 39 -16.19 6.06 -7.41
CA ASP A 39 -15.98 5.07 -8.46
C ASP A 39 -14.65 4.32 -8.27
N GLU A 40 -14.58 3.07 -8.71
CA GLU A 40 -13.28 2.39 -8.80
C GLU A 40 -12.43 3.00 -9.93
N ILE A 41 -11.10 2.94 -9.85
CA ILE A 41 -10.22 3.62 -10.83
C ILE A 41 -10.47 3.15 -12.28
N TYR A 42 -10.85 1.88 -12.48
CA TYR A 42 -11.17 1.37 -13.81
C TYR A 42 -12.52 1.88 -14.35
N GLU A 43 -13.38 2.42 -13.49
CA GLU A 43 -14.71 2.94 -13.82
C GLU A 43 -14.67 4.40 -14.25
N LEU A 44 -13.56 5.10 -14.02
CA LEU A 44 -13.33 6.43 -14.55
C LEU A 44 -13.49 6.42 -16.08
N THR A 45 -14.42 7.23 -16.61
CA THR A 45 -14.73 7.28 -18.05
C THR A 45 -13.47 7.47 -18.91
N SER A 46 -12.56 8.33 -18.45
CA SER A 46 -11.26 8.59 -19.09
C SER A 46 -10.37 7.35 -19.12
N MET A 47 -10.24 6.64 -18.00
CA MET A 47 -9.46 5.40 -17.90
C MET A 47 -10.10 4.25 -18.68
N ALA A 48 -11.42 4.07 -18.59
CA ALA A 48 -12.17 3.03 -19.30
C ALA A 48 -12.00 3.14 -20.81
N SER A 49 -11.95 4.37 -21.33
CA SER A 49 -11.72 4.65 -22.75
C SER A 49 -10.32 4.18 -23.20
N GLU A 50 -9.29 4.44 -22.38
CA GLU A 50 -7.93 3.97 -22.63
C GLU A 50 -7.82 2.45 -22.55
N LEU A 51 -8.41 1.84 -21.52
CA LEU A 51 -8.39 0.39 -21.35
C LEU A 51 -9.10 -0.33 -22.50
N LYS A 52 -10.22 0.22 -22.99
CA LYS A 52 -10.92 -0.31 -24.17
C LYS A 52 -10.05 -0.20 -25.43
N ARG A 53 -9.36 0.93 -25.63
CA ARG A 53 -8.39 1.10 -26.73
C ARG A 53 -7.29 0.05 -26.66
N MET A 54 -6.74 -0.19 -25.47
CA MET A 54 -5.72 -1.21 -25.26
C MET A 54 -6.23 -2.63 -25.51
N SER A 55 -7.45 -2.98 -25.09
CA SER A 55 -8.00 -4.33 -25.31
C SER A 55 -8.23 -4.70 -26.78
N GLY A 56 -8.36 -3.71 -27.66
CA GLY A 56 -8.56 -3.91 -29.10
C GLY A 56 -7.25 -4.12 -29.87
N VAL A 57 -6.11 -3.85 -29.24
CA VAL A 57 -4.76 -4.03 -29.79
C VAL A 57 -4.11 -5.16 -28.99
N ASP A 58 -3.26 -6.00 -29.58
CA ASP A 58 -2.43 -6.95 -28.79
C ASP A 58 -1.29 -6.17 -28.08
N CYS A 59 -1.65 -5.07 -27.40
CA CYS A 59 -0.77 -4.17 -26.67
C CYS A 59 -0.96 -4.43 -25.17
N ARG A 60 0.01 -5.11 -24.57
CA ARG A 60 -0.01 -5.49 -23.14
C ARG A 60 0.81 -4.56 -22.24
N ASP A 61 1.52 -3.59 -22.83
CA ASP A 61 2.34 -2.59 -22.15
C ASP A 61 2.29 -1.31 -23.00
N ASP A 62 1.50 -0.33 -22.55
CA ASP A 62 1.28 0.92 -23.26
C ASP A 62 1.83 2.10 -22.47
N LEU A 63 2.31 3.12 -23.20
CA LEU A 63 2.83 4.36 -22.65
C LEU A 63 1.98 5.52 -23.15
N ILE A 64 1.21 6.10 -22.23
CA ILE A 64 0.30 7.20 -22.47
C ILE A 64 1.03 8.51 -22.14
N GLU A 65 1.31 9.32 -23.17
CA GLU A 65 2.09 10.55 -23.07
C GLU A 65 1.26 11.81 -22.75
N TYR A 66 -0.01 11.63 -22.38
CA TYR A 66 -0.92 12.69 -21.96
C TYR A 66 -1.55 12.38 -20.61
N GLU A 67 -2.15 13.40 -20.00
CA GLU A 67 -2.87 13.25 -18.74
C GLU A 67 -4.19 12.50 -18.96
N ILE A 68 -4.46 11.48 -18.14
CA ILE A 68 -5.79 10.89 -18.02
C ILE A 68 -6.54 11.68 -16.96
N GLU A 69 -7.58 12.41 -17.39
CA GLU A 69 -8.39 13.25 -16.51
C GLU A 69 -8.89 12.47 -15.28
N GLY A 70 -8.67 13.04 -14.10
CA GLY A 70 -9.12 12.47 -12.82
C GLY A 70 -8.31 11.29 -12.28
N LEU A 71 -7.46 10.64 -13.09
CA LEU A 71 -6.77 9.42 -12.68
C LEU A 71 -5.89 9.62 -11.44
N ARG A 72 -5.01 10.63 -11.46
CA ARG A 72 -4.11 10.87 -10.32
C ARG A 72 -4.88 11.30 -9.07
N THR A 73 -5.98 12.02 -9.22
CA THR A 73 -6.89 12.37 -8.10
C THR A 73 -7.47 11.11 -7.48
N ALA A 74 -8.00 10.19 -8.30
CA ALA A 74 -8.55 8.93 -7.82
C ALA A 74 -7.48 8.05 -7.14
N VAL A 75 -6.28 7.94 -7.73
CA VAL A 75 -5.13 7.23 -7.14
C VAL A 75 -4.77 7.82 -5.78
N PHE A 76 -4.72 9.15 -5.68
CA PHE A 76 -4.39 9.83 -4.44
C PHE A 76 -5.43 9.58 -3.35
N GLN A 77 -6.71 9.77 -3.67
CA GLN A 77 -7.83 9.52 -2.77
C GLN A 77 -7.88 8.06 -2.33
N GLU A 78 -7.67 7.11 -3.25
CA GLU A 78 -7.58 5.69 -2.92
C GLU A 78 -6.41 5.41 -1.96
N GLY A 79 -5.23 6.00 -2.20
CA GLY A 79 -4.06 5.89 -1.33
C GLY A 79 -4.34 6.33 0.10
N ILE A 80 -4.93 7.51 0.27
CA ILE A 80 -5.31 8.05 1.59
C ILE A 80 -6.41 7.21 2.24
N GLY A 81 -7.47 6.87 1.49
CA GLY A 81 -8.58 6.04 1.98
C GLY A 81 -8.13 4.66 2.44
N LEU A 82 -7.18 4.04 1.73
CA LEU A 82 -6.59 2.76 2.11
C LEU A 82 -5.72 2.85 3.37
N LEU A 83 -5.00 3.96 3.58
CA LEU A 83 -4.29 4.20 4.84
C LEU A 83 -5.30 4.28 6.00
N HIS A 84 -6.38 5.03 5.85
CA HIS A 84 -7.43 5.10 6.88
C HIS A 84 -8.01 3.72 7.19
N LYS A 85 -8.28 2.91 6.15
CA LYS A 85 -8.73 1.52 6.32
C LYS A 85 -7.67 0.68 7.06
N ALA A 86 -6.40 0.80 6.70
CA ALA A 86 -5.31 0.09 7.35
C ALA A 86 -5.22 0.42 8.85
N CYS A 87 -5.24 1.71 9.21
CA CYS A 87 -5.23 2.17 10.61
C CYS A 87 -6.42 1.61 11.40
N ASN A 88 -7.64 1.70 10.84
CA ASN A 88 -8.85 1.21 11.51
C ASN A 88 -8.84 -0.30 11.70
N VAL A 89 -8.43 -1.06 10.67
CA VAL A 89 -8.36 -2.52 10.75
C VAL A 89 -7.26 -2.97 11.71
N LEU A 90 -6.12 -2.27 11.76
CA LEU A 90 -5.07 -2.56 12.73
C LEU A 90 -5.55 -2.33 14.16
N ARG A 91 -6.28 -1.22 14.38
CA ARG A 91 -6.96 -0.93 15.65
C ARG A 91 -8.06 -1.92 16.00
N ALA A 92 -8.75 -2.51 15.04
CA ALA A 92 -9.72 -3.57 15.32
C ALA A 92 -9.02 -4.87 15.70
N GLY A 93 -7.86 -5.17 15.08
CA GLY A 93 -6.97 -6.27 15.50
C GLY A 93 -6.56 -6.09 16.95
N ALA A 94 -5.95 -4.95 17.24
CA ALA A 94 -6.29 -4.15 18.40
C ALA A 94 -6.91 -4.72 19.67
N ASP A 95 -8.12 -4.18 19.77
CA ASP A 95 -9.18 -4.49 20.69
C ASP A 95 -9.49 -6.00 20.68
N ALA A 96 -9.45 -6.68 19.53
CA ALA A 96 -9.70 -8.12 19.45
C ALA A 96 -8.65 -8.94 20.22
N GLY A 97 -7.36 -8.63 20.07
CA GLY A 97 -6.29 -9.30 20.82
C GLY A 97 -6.37 -9.03 22.31
N THR A 98 -6.72 -7.80 22.68
CA THR A 98 -6.95 -7.40 24.09
C THR A 98 -8.12 -8.15 24.72
N ALA A 99 -9.13 -8.49 23.91
CA ALA A 99 -10.28 -9.29 24.32
C ALA A 99 -10.02 -10.82 24.29
N GLY A 100 -8.82 -11.26 23.90
CA GLY A 100 -8.46 -12.69 23.81
C GLY A 100 -8.78 -13.36 22.47
N TYR A 101 -9.23 -12.62 21.45
CA TYR A 101 -9.53 -13.18 20.12
C TYR A 101 -8.30 -13.20 19.20
N ARG A 102 -7.37 -14.12 19.45
CA ARG A 102 -6.02 -14.10 18.84
C ARG A 102 -6.03 -14.28 17.32
N THR A 103 -6.81 -15.23 16.81
CA THR A 103 -6.90 -15.51 15.37
C THR A 103 -7.46 -14.31 14.63
N TRP A 104 -8.53 -13.70 15.16
CA TRP A 104 -9.13 -12.50 14.58
C TRP A 104 -8.19 -11.29 14.67
N SER A 105 -7.50 -11.14 15.79
CA SER A 105 -6.51 -10.10 15.99
C SER A 105 -5.41 -10.16 14.92
N ARG A 106 -4.81 -11.34 14.72
CA ARG A 106 -3.76 -11.57 13.71
C ARG A 106 -4.28 -11.46 12.27
N SER A 107 -5.50 -11.95 12.02
CA SER A 107 -6.20 -11.80 10.75
C SER A 107 -6.37 -10.33 10.38
N ASN A 108 -6.85 -9.52 11.32
CA ASN A 108 -7.00 -8.07 11.15
C ASN A 108 -5.64 -7.41 10.90
N ALA A 109 -4.59 -7.75 11.64
CA ALA A 109 -3.26 -7.19 11.41
C ALA A 109 -2.72 -7.50 10.00
N TYR A 110 -2.91 -8.72 9.50
CA TYR A 110 -2.59 -9.07 8.11
C TYR A 110 -3.39 -8.23 7.10
N HIS A 111 -4.70 -8.05 7.33
CA HIS A 111 -5.53 -7.22 6.45
C HIS A 111 -5.12 -5.75 6.49
N ALA A 112 -4.76 -5.22 7.65
CA ALA A 112 -4.20 -3.89 7.79
C ALA A 112 -2.91 -3.74 6.98
N ALA A 113 -2.00 -4.72 7.07
CA ALA A 113 -0.80 -4.74 6.24
C ALA A 113 -1.13 -4.70 4.74
N PHE A 114 -2.14 -5.47 4.32
CA PHE A 114 -2.55 -5.52 2.91
C PHE A 114 -3.13 -4.18 2.43
N PHE A 115 -3.95 -3.51 3.25
CA PHE A 115 -4.45 -2.16 2.92
C PHE A 115 -3.32 -1.13 2.93
N GLY A 116 -2.43 -1.17 3.92
CA GLY A 116 -1.26 -0.30 4.01
C GLY A 116 -0.34 -0.48 2.79
N MET A 117 -0.12 -1.71 2.35
CA MET A 117 0.68 -2.03 1.16
C MET A 117 0.10 -1.36 -0.09
N ARG A 118 -1.21 -1.47 -0.30
CA ARG A 118 -1.89 -0.81 -1.42
C ARG A 118 -1.84 0.71 -1.31
N SER A 119 -1.97 1.26 -0.10
CA SER A 119 -1.81 2.69 0.15
C SER A 119 -0.42 3.18 -0.26
N VAL A 120 0.63 2.47 0.17
CA VAL A 120 2.02 2.79 -0.22
C VAL A 120 2.20 2.74 -1.73
N LEU A 121 1.70 1.69 -2.38
CA LEU A 121 1.77 1.57 -3.83
C LEU A 121 1.13 2.79 -4.50
N ALA A 122 -0.09 3.15 -4.11
CA ALA A 122 -0.81 4.29 -4.66
C ALA A 122 -0.09 5.62 -4.42
N LEU A 123 0.45 5.85 -3.21
CA LEU A 123 1.25 7.04 -2.88
C LEU A 123 2.56 7.11 -3.68
N LEU A 124 3.15 5.96 -4.03
CA LEU A 124 4.29 5.87 -4.95
C LEU A 124 3.88 5.94 -6.43
N GLY A 125 2.58 6.09 -6.72
CA GLY A 125 2.01 6.21 -8.06
C GLY A 125 1.88 4.89 -8.81
N VAL A 126 1.80 3.76 -8.10
CA VAL A 126 1.55 2.44 -8.69
C VAL A 126 0.22 1.92 -8.18
N ILE A 127 -0.66 1.54 -9.08
CA ILE A 127 -1.92 0.88 -8.73
C ILE A 127 -2.09 -0.38 -9.56
N VAL A 128 -2.94 -1.29 -9.06
CA VAL A 128 -3.43 -2.41 -9.85
C VAL A 128 -4.94 -2.37 -9.79
N SER A 129 -5.56 -2.01 -10.92
CA SER A 129 -7.01 -1.94 -11.06
C SER A 129 -7.53 -3.25 -11.66
N ARG A 130 -8.59 -3.81 -11.08
CA ARG A 130 -9.24 -4.98 -11.64
C ARG A 130 -10.14 -4.58 -12.79
N SER A 131 -10.15 -5.35 -13.88
CA SER A 131 -11.19 -5.14 -14.90
C SER A 131 -12.52 -5.73 -14.44
N LYS A 132 -13.61 -5.04 -14.75
CA LYS A 132 -14.97 -5.61 -14.61
C LYS A 132 -15.18 -6.81 -15.53
N ASP A 133 -14.61 -6.73 -16.72
CA ASP A 133 -14.60 -7.83 -17.68
C ASP A 133 -13.49 -8.79 -17.25
N ARG A 134 -13.88 -10.01 -16.84
CA ARG A 134 -13.07 -11.05 -16.16
C ARG A 134 -11.80 -11.54 -16.89
N GLY A 135 -11.30 -10.81 -17.88
CA GLY A 135 -10.17 -11.19 -18.73
C GLY A 135 -8.79 -10.74 -18.26
N ALA A 136 -8.66 -9.60 -17.57
CA ALA A 136 -7.36 -9.06 -17.19
C ALA A 136 -7.43 -8.03 -16.06
N ASP A 137 -6.32 -7.82 -15.36
CA ASP A 137 -6.12 -6.67 -14.47
C ASP A 137 -5.11 -5.70 -15.11
N TYR A 138 -5.06 -4.46 -14.62
CA TYR A 138 -4.17 -3.44 -15.16
C TYR A 138 -3.29 -2.85 -14.07
N GLN A 139 -1.98 -2.98 -14.23
CA GLN A 139 -1.00 -2.28 -13.40
C GLN A 139 -0.70 -0.92 -14.05
N THR A 140 -1.04 0.15 -13.35
CA THR A 140 -0.84 1.53 -13.83
C THR A 140 0.21 2.23 -13.00
N ASP A 141 1.14 2.87 -13.68
CA ASP A 141 2.20 3.72 -13.15
C ASP A 141 1.97 5.17 -13.60
N ILE A 142 1.49 6.03 -12.70
CA ILE A 142 1.11 7.41 -13.01
C ILE A 142 2.28 8.41 -13.02
N TRP A 143 3.46 7.95 -12.59
CA TRP A 143 4.70 8.73 -12.50
C TRP A 143 5.83 8.07 -13.30
N HIS A 144 5.51 7.53 -14.48
CA HIS A 144 6.52 6.87 -15.31
C HIS A 144 7.48 7.92 -15.91
N GLU A 145 8.79 7.83 -15.63
CA GLU A 145 9.75 8.79 -16.18
C GLU A 145 9.82 8.64 -17.70
N ARG A 146 9.65 9.76 -18.42
CA ARG A 146 9.83 9.79 -19.87
C ARG A 146 11.30 9.55 -20.19
N ARG A 147 11.59 8.53 -20.99
CA ARG A 147 12.96 8.20 -21.42
C ARG A 147 13.50 9.10 -22.55
N THR A 148 12.77 10.13 -22.94
CA THR A 148 13.07 10.89 -24.16
C THR A 148 14.25 11.83 -23.96
N LYS A 149 15.24 11.73 -24.88
CA LYS A 149 16.24 12.80 -25.16
C LYS A 149 15.61 14.02 -25.85
N ARG A 150 14.32 13.96 -26.20
CA ARG A 150 13.62 15.05 -26.86
C ARG A 150 13.28 16.11 -25.82
N PRO A 151 13.52 17.41 -26.11
CA PRO A 151 13.10 18.48 -25.22
C PRO A 151 11.60 18.30 -24.92
N PRO A 152 11.17 18.52 -23.66
CA PRO A 152 9.77 18.38 -23.28
C PRO A 152 8.91 19.09 -24.31
N SER A 153 8.03 18.34 -24.97
CA SER A 153 7.06 18.94 -25.89
C SER A 153 6.19 19.93 -25.12
N LEU A 154 5.50 20.79 -25.87
CA LEU A 154 4.62 21.88 -25.41
C LEU A 154 3.62 21.55 -24.28
N THR A 155 3.46 20.28 -23.90
CA THR A 155 2.55 19.82 -22.84
C THR A 155 3.13 19.86 -21.42
N GLY A 156 4.43 20.11 -21.23
CA GLY A 156 5.02 20.50 -19.93
C GLY A 156 5.06 19.43 -18.81
N CYS A 157 4.42 18.26 -18.95
CA CYS A 157 4.47 17.20 -17.93
C CYS A 157 5.70 16.28 -18.14
N PRO A 158 6.61 16.14 -17.15
CA PRO A 158 7.81 15.30 -17.28
C PRO A 158 7.51 13.79 -17.20
N PHE A 159 6.29 13.41 -16.83
CA PHE A 159 5.87 12.02 -16.65
C PHE A 159 4.94 11.55 -17.77
N ALA A 160 4.96 10.25 -18.00
CA ALA A 160 3.97 9.52 -18.77
C ALA A 160 3.19 8.59 -17.83
N ILE A 161 2.07 8.08 -18.30
CA ILE A 161 1.33 7.03 -17.62
C ILE A 161 1.66 5.72 -18.31
N ARG A 162 2.21 4.74 -17.60
CA ARG A 162 2.44 3.40 -18.14
C ARG A 162 1.35 2.46 -17.65
N VAL A 163 0.69 1.77 -18.57
CA VAL A 163 -0.36 0.80 -18.27
C VAL A 163 0.07 -0.56 -18.77
N ILE A 164 0.07 -1.54 -17.87
CA ILE A 164 0.48 -2.92 -18.17
C ILE A 164 -0.71 -3.83 -17.91
N GLN A 165 -1.15 -4.53 -18.95
CA GLN A 165 -2.14 -5.58 -18.81
C GLN A 165 -1.50 -6.79 -18.11
N ARG A 166 -2.18 -7.31 -17.10
CA ARG A 166 -1.78 -8.47 -16.33
C ARG A 166 -2.87 -9.53 -16.38
N ASP A 167 -2.46 -10.78 -16.24
CA ASP A 167 -3.40 -11.81 -15.80
C ASP A 167 -3.95 -11.42 -14.42
N ARG A 168 -5.05 -12.07 -14.02
CA ARG A 168 -5.71 -11.82 -12.73
C ARG A 168 -4.70 -11.78 -11.58
N VAL A 169 -4.62 -10.62 -10.92
CA VAL A 169 -3.67 -10.35 -9.84
C VAL A 169 -4.32 -10.70 -8.50
N GLU A 170 -3.78 -11.72 -7.84
CA GLU A 170 -4.19 -12.07 -6.49
C GLU A 170 -3.28 -11.39 -5.45
N HIS A 171 -3.50 -11.72 -4.16
CA HIS A 171 -2.76 -11.10 -3.06
C HIS A 171 -1.25 -11.34 -3.18
N LYS A 172 -0.83 -12.52 -3.61
CA LYS A 172 0.59 -12.88 -3.75
C LYS A 172 1.27 -12.02 -4.81
N GLU A 173 0.61 -11.81 -5.94
CA GLU A 173 1.12 -11.00 -7.04
C GLU A 173 1.21 -9.53 -6.63
N LEU A 174 0.22 -9.02 -5.88
CA LEU A 174 0.27 -7.67 -5.29
C LEU A 174 1.45 -7.50 -4.32
N TRP A 175 1.69 -8.46 -3.42
CA TRP A 175 2.87 -8.45 -2.56
C TRP A 175 4.17 -8.47 -3.37
N GLY A 176 4.19 -9.19 -4.49
CA GLY A 176 5.29 -9.17 -5.45
C GLY A 176 5.51 -7.78 -6.08
N VAL A 177 4.44 -7.10 -6.49
CA VAL A 177 4.52 -5.71 -6.99
C VAL A 177 5.05 -4.78 -5.89
N PHE A 178 4.51 -4.85 -4.68
CA PHE A 178 4.95 -4.06 -3.53
C PHE A 178 6.43 -4.26 -3.20
N SER A 179 6.87 -5.50 -3.03
CA SER A 179 8.27 -5.82 -2.74
C SER A 179 9.21 -5.26 -3.81
N ARG A 180 8.84 -5.38 -5.09
CA ARG A 180 9.62 -4.80 -6.20
C ARG A 180 9.65 -3.29 -6.17
N VAL A 181 8.50 -2.63 -5.99
CA VAL A 181 8.43 -1.16 -5.85
C VAL A 181 9.34 -0.72 -4.69
N LEU A 182 9.18 -1.29 -3.50
CA LEU A 182 10.01 -0.93 -2.35
C LEU A 182 11.52 -1.09 -2.59
N ARG A 183 11.95 -2.14 -3.30
CA ARG A 183 13.36 -2.37 -3.61
C ARG A 183 13.96 -1.31 -4.55
N VAL A 184 13.15 -0.75 -5.44
CA VAL A 184 13.59 0.29 -6.39
C VAL A 184 13.25 1.71 -5.92
N THR A 185 12.54 1.86 -4.80
CA THR A 185 12.26 3.18 -4.21
C THR A 185 13.39 3.65 -3.34
N LYS A 186 13.81 4.90 -3.53
CA LYS A 186 14.69 5.66 -2.64
C LYS A 186 13.80 6.58 -1.80
N ILE A 187 13.83 6.36 -0.49
CA ILE A 187 13.13 7.16 0.52
C ILE A 187 14.21 7.68 1.47
N ASP A 188 14.16 8.97 1.75
CA ASP A 188 15.09 9.62 2.68
C ASP A 188 14.97 9.04 4.10
N ASP A 189 16.09 8.95 4.82
CA ASP A 189 16.13 8.38 6.17
C ASP A 189 15.30 9.18 7.17
N SER A 190 15.10 10.49 6.93
CA SER A 190 14.24 11.37 7.73
C SER A 190 12.75 11.11 7.52
N VAL A 191 12.36 10.48 6.40
CA VAL A 191 10.97 10.09 6.13
C VAL A 191 10.75 8.67 6.64
N TRP A 192 11.66 7.76 6.31
CA TRP A 192 11.59 6.41 6.81
C TRP A 192 12.99 5.84 7.03
N PRO A 193 13.41 5.58 8.28
CA PRO A 193 14.77 5.09 8.53
C PRO A 193 15.08 3.78 7.80
N LYS A 194 16.27 3.67 7.18
CA LYS A 194 16.75 2.43 6.53
C LYS A 194 16.61 1.17 7.39
N SER A 195 16.82 1.28 8.70
CA SER A 195 16.64 0.16 9.64
C SER A 195 15.22 -0.44 9.56
N LYS A 196 14.22 0.40 9.31
CA LYS A 196 12.81 0.01 9.11
C LYS A 196 12.50 -0.39 7.67
N GLN A 197 13.20 0.16 6.68
CA GLN A 197 13.04 -0.17 5.26
C GLN A 197 13.54 -1.59 4.93
N ASN A 198 14.69 -1.97 5.49
CA ASN A 198 15.40 -3.18 5.09
C ASN A 198 14.59 -4.47 5.31
N PRO A 199 13.94 -4.70 6.46
CA PRO A 199 13.16 -5.93 6.69
C PRO A 199 12.09 -6.18 5.62
N LEU A 200 11.38 -5.13 5.19
CA LEU A 200 10.32 -5.25 4.17
C LEU A 200 10.90 -5.46 2.77
N ARG A 201 12.07 -4.87 2.47
CA ARG A 201 12.74 -5.04 1.16
C ARG A 201 13.31 -6.43 0.97
N THR A 202 13.83 -7.03 2.03
CA THR A 202 14.47 -8.35 1.98
C THR A 202 13.46 -9.51 2.03
N MET A 203 12.24 -9.24 2.46
CA MET A 203 11.20 -10.27 2.55
C MET A 203 10.85 -10.85 1.17
N ALA A 204 10.66 -12.17 1.13
CA ALA A 204 10.19 -12.83 -0.08
C ALA A 204 8.68 -12.59 -0.26
N PRO A 205 8.18 -12.40 -1.49
CA PRO A 205 6.74 -12.23 -1.75
C PRO A 205 5.86 -13.35 -1.15
N GLY A 206 6.39 -14.57 -1.05
CA GLY A 206 5.68 -15.71 -0.45
C GLY A 206 5.48 -15.59 1.07
N ASP A 207 6.40 -14.93 1.77
CA ASP A 207 6.36 -14.81 3.23
C ASP A 207 5.18 -13.95 3.69
N PHE A 208 4.85 -12.89 2.96
CA PHE A 208 3.66 -12.07 3.24
C PHE A 208 2.38 -12.93 3.27
N GLY A 209 2.27 -13.93 2.39
CA GLY A 209 1.07 -14.76 2.26
C GLY A 209 1.01 -15.98 3.18
N LYS A 210 2.11 -16.35 3.86
CA LYS A 210 2.19 -17.57 4.67
C LYS A 210 1.13 -17.60 5.77
N PHE A 211 1.02 -16.51 6.55
CA PHE A 211 0.03 -16.40 7.62
C PHE A 211 -1.40 -16.59 7.09
N ARG A 212 -1.77 -15.85 6.03
CA ARG A 212 -3.09 -15.95 5.40
C ARG A 212 -3.39 -17.39 4.98
N HIS A 213 -2.43 -18.06 4.35
CA HIS A 213 -2.63 -19.45 3.92
C HIS A 213 -2.82 -20.39 5.12
N LYS A 214 -2.05 -20.19 6.20
CA LYS A 214 -2.18 -20.97 7.43
C LYS A 214 -3.56 -20.76 8.06
N VAL A 215 -3.97 -19.52 8.30
CA VAL A 215 -5.17 -19.20 9.10
C VAL A 215 -6.47 -19.25 8.29
N HIS A 216 -6.50 -18.75 7.06
CA HIS A 216 -7.74 -18.63 6.29
C HIS A 216 -8.05 -19.85 5.44
N TYR A 217 -7.05 -20.68 5.12
CA TYR A 217 -7.24 -21.82 4.20
C TYR A 217 -7.01 -23.19 4.83
N ARG A 218 -6.46 -23.26 6.05
CA ARG A 218 -6.27 -24.52 6.75
C ARG A 218 -6.95 -24.47 8.10
N SER A 219 -7.76 -25.49 8.40
CA SER A 219 -8.44 -25.61 9.69
C SER A 219 -7.46 -25.61 10.88
N VAL A 220 -6.26 -26.16 10.69
CA VAL A 220 -5.19 -26.22 11.72
C VAL A 220 -4.57 -24.86 12.06
N GLY A 221 -4.78 -23.83 11.23
CA GLY A 221 -4.25 -22.50 11.50
C GLY A 221 -5.15 -21.64 12.38
N TRP A 222 -6.40 -22.06 12.58
CA TRP A 222 -7.30 -21.39 13.52
C TRP A 222 -6.90 -21.76 14.95
N CYS A 223 -6.65 -20.77 15.82
CA CYS A 223 -6.42 -21.06 17.22
C CYS A 223 -7.75 -21.54 17.82
N PHE A 224 -7.90 -22.86 17.98
CA PHE A 224 -9.10 -23.47 18.56
C PHE A 224 -9.40 -22.90 19.96
N LEU A 225 -8.35 -22.53 20.69
CA LEU A 225 -8.44 -21.86 21.99
C LEU A 225 -9.22 -20.54 21.94
N ASP A 226 -9.33 -19.85 20.80
CA ASP A 226 -10.17 -18.64 20.69
C ASP A 226 -11.66 -18.92 20.97
N VAL A 227 -12.11 -20.17 20.82
CA VAL A 227 -13.51 -20.56 21.03
C VAL A 227 -13.79 -20.86 22.51
N ASP A 228 -12.85 -21.52 23.18
CA ASP A 228 -13.06 -22.08 24.52
C ASP A 228 -12.34 -21.29 25.62
N ASP A 229 -11.29 -20.53 25.29
CA ASP A 229 -10.43 -19.86 26.24
C ASP A 229 -10.00 -18.45 25.79
N VAL A 230 -10.74 -17.45 26.28
CA VAL A 230 -10.41 -16.02 26.15
C VAL A 230 -9.63 -15.48 27.36
N SER A 231 -9.28 -16.32 28.33
CA SER A 231 -8.52 -15.91 29.51
C SER A 231 -7.08 -15.54 29.13
N GLU A 232 -6.58 -16.20 28.10
CA GLU A 232 -5.26 -16.03 27.54
C GLU A 232 -5.23 -14.84 26.56
N ARG A 233 -5.06 -13.63 27.11
CA ARG A 233 -4.88 -12.41 26.31
C ARG A 233 -3.51 -12.44 25.64
N ASP A 234 -3.42 -11.99 24.39
CA ASP A 234 -2.11 -11.69 23.82
C ASP A 234 -1.55 -10.50 24.62
N ASP A 235 -0.39 -10.67 25.29
CA ASP A 235 0.35 -9.54 25.83
C ASP A 235 0.98 -8.77 24.66
N LEU A 236 0.13 -7.99 24.02
CA LEU A 236 0.49 -7.19 22.87
C LEU A 236 1.30 -5.96 23.26
N SER A 237 1.52 -5.71 24.56
CA SER A 237 2.38 -4.60 25.00
C SER A 237 3.84 -4.88 24.67
N ALA A 238 4.30 -6.13 24.83
CA ALA A 238 5.63 -6.57 24.42
C ALA A 238 5.80 -6.56 22.90
N LEU A 239 4.80 -7.07 22.17
CA LEU A 239 4.76 -7.03 20.69
C LEU A 239 4.72 -5.60 20.15
N ALA A 240 3.91 -4.73 20.74
CA ALA A 240 3.85 -3.32 20.37
C ALA A 240 5.19 -2.65 20.63
N LYS A 241 5.85 -2.95 21.75
CA LYS A 241 7.19 -2.45 22.05
C LYS A 241 8.22 -2.95 21.04
N ASP A 242 8.25 -4.25 20.71
CA ASP A 242 9.20 -4.80 19.74
C ASP A 242 8.93 -4.30 18.30
N ALA A 243 7.66 -4.12 17.94
CA ALA A 243 7.23 -3.53 16.68
C ALA A 243 7.55 -2.03 16.59
N VAL A 244 7.37 -1.28 17.69
CA VAL A 244 7.73 0.15 17.82
C VAL A 244 9.25 0.35 17.85
N GLU A 245 10.00 -0.60 18.40
CA GLU A 245 11.45 -0.61 18.37
C GLU A 245 12.01 -1.18 17.05
N PHE A 246 11.14 -1.66 16.16
CA PHE A 246 11.45 -2.16 14.82
C PHE A 246 12.61 -3.18 14.81
N ARG A 247 12.69 -4.04 15.83
CA ARG A 247 13.80 -5.01 16.00
C ARG A 247 13.82 -6.13 14.96
N GLY A 248 12.92 -6.08 13.98
CA GLY A 248 12.78 -7.01 12.87
C GLY A 248 11.31 -7.32 12.62
N LEU A 249 11.00 -7.94 11.48
CA LEU A 249 9.64 -8.44 11.21
C LEU A 249 9.37 -9.81 11.87
N GLY A 250 10.39 -10.43 12.46
CA GLY A 250 10.35 -11.82 12.91
C GLY A 250 10.42 -12.80 11.73
N ASN A 251 10.23 -14.08 12.03
CA ASN A 251 10.05 -15.12 11.01
C ASN A 251 8.58 -15.10 10.55
N ALA A 252 8.34 -15.26 9.25
CA ALA A 252 6.98 -15.30 8.68
C ALA A 252 6.12 -16.47 9.19
N ASP A 253 6.74 -17.46 9.83
CA ASP A 253 6.08 -18.58 10.49
C ASP A 253 5.71 -18.30 11.96
N ASP A 254 6.19 -17.19 12.53
CA ASP A 254 5.91 -16.79 13.91
C ASP A 254 4.47 -16.26 14.07
N PRO A 255 3.82 -16.49 15.23
CA PRO A 255 2.48 -15.97 15.52
C PRO A 255 2.35 -14.44 15.46
N ASP A 256 3.47 -13.76 15.71
CA ASP A 256 3.58 -12.31 15.89
C ASP A 256 3.84 -11.55 14.59
N PHE A 257 4.28 -12.29 13.56
CA PHE A 257 4.60 -11.74 12.24
C PHE A 257 3.48 -10.86 11.63
N PRO A 258 2.18 -11.23 11.69
CA PRO A 258 1.12 -10.40 11.11
C PRO A 258 1.03 -9.01 11.74
N PHE A 259 1.29 -8.90 13.05
CA PHE A 259 1.32 -7.61 13.73
C PHE A 259 2.53 -6.79 13.34
N ALA A 260 3.72 -7.38 13.38
CA ALA A 260 4.94 -6.71 12.95
C ALA A 260 4.78 -6.20 11.51
N LEU A 261 4.27 -7.05 10.61
CA LEU A 261 4.00 -6.68 9.23
C LEU A 261 2.94 -5.55 9.13
N GLY A 262 1.82 -5.68 9.82
CA GLY A 262 0.74 -4.68 9.84
C GLY A 262 1.21 -3.32 10.33
N VAL A 263 1.94 -3.29 11.45
CA VAL A 263 2.54 -2.08 12.01
C VAL A 263 3.53 -1.50 11.01
N HIS A 264 4.54 -2.25 10.55
CA HIS A 264 5.58 -1.71 9.67
C HIS A 264 5.03 -1.15 8.34
N VAL A 265 4.11 -1.86 7.69
CA VAL A 265 3.58 -1.45 6.39
C VAL A 265 2.62 -0.26 6.51
N THR A 266 1.72 -0.28 7.50
CA THR A 266 0.88 0.88 7.82
C THR A 266 1.75 2.06 8.22
N SER A 267 2.89 1.79 8.88
CA SER A 267 3.80 2.82 9.30
C SER A 267 4.44 3.57 8.15
N LEU A 268 4.90 2.82 7.15
CA LEU A 268 5.40 3.42 5.93
C LEU A 268 4.36 4.31 5.28
N ALA A 269 3.13 3.80 5.09
CA ALA A 269 2.05 4.56 4.47
C ALA A 269 1.81 5.90 5.20
N ALA A 270 1.72 5.84 6.54
CA ALA A 270 1.56 7.03 7.37
C ALA A 270 2.75 8.00 7.21
N ALA A 271 3.99 7.51 7.25
CA ALA A 271 5.20 8.33 7.12
C ALA A 271 5.25 9.11 5.79
N LEU A 272 4.84 8.49 4.67
CA LEU A 272 4.72 9.18 3.38
C LEU A 272 3.68 10.30 3.43
N VAL A 273 2.53 10.07 4.08
CA VAL A 273 1.49 11.09 4.24
C VAL A 273 1.92 12.22 5.18
N PHE A 274 2.59 11.92 6.30
CA PHE A 274 3.20 12.94 7.17
C PHE A 274 4.18 13.81 6.39
N ASP A 275 5.03 13.18 5.59
CA ASP A 275 6.03 13.91 4.83
C ASP A 275 5.42 14.81 3.75
N LEU A 276 4.34 14.37 3.09
CA LEU A 276 3.52 15.23 2.23
C LEU A 276 2.85 16.37 3.04
N GLY A 277 2.36 16.07 4.25
CA GLY A 277 1.72 17.02 5.15
C GLY A 277 2.60 18.18 5.61
N LYS A 278 3.93 18.03 5.58
CA LYS A 278 4.88 19.13 5.86
C LYS A 278 4.72 20.32 4.90
N ASP A 279 4.33 20.04 3.66
CA ASP A 279 4.20 21.03 2.59
C ASP A 279 2.76 21.30 2.17
N ILE A 280 1.83 20.39 2.53
CA ILE A 280 0.44 20.40 2.06
C ILE A 280 -0.46 20.45 3.31
N PRO A 281 -0.96 21.64 3.72
CA PRO A 281 -1.70 21.80 4.97
C PRO A 281 -2.92 20.89 5.11
N LEU A 282 -3.58 20.58 4.00
CA LEU A 282 -4.69 19.63 3.97
C LEU A 282 -4.28 18.25 4.51
N LEU A 283 -3.10 17.77 4.08
CA LEU A 283 -2.57 16.46 4.49
C LEU A 283 -1.97 16.49 5.88
N ALA A 284 -1.56 17.64 6.40
CA ALA A 284 -1.19 17.76 7.81
C ALA A 284 -2.35 17.35 8.73
N GLN A 285 -3.59 17.69 8.37
CA GLN A 285 -4.78 17.29 9.12
C GLN A 285 -5.04 15.78 9.02
N GLU A 286 -4.88 15.19 7.84
CA GLU A 286 -5.00 13.73 7.67
C GLU A 286 -3.91 12.98 8.43
N ALA A 287 -2.69 13.50 8.39
CA ALA A 287 -1.57 12.94 9.12
C ALA A 287 -1.81 13.01 10.63
N ALA A 288 -2.27 14.14 11.15
CA ALA A 288 -2.64 14.29 12.56
C ALA A 288 -3.78 13.35 12.98
N ARG A 289 -4.79 13.15 12.13
CA ARG A 289 -5.86 12.15 12.38
C ARG A 289 -5.30 10.74 12.49
N ASN A 290 -4.46 10.33 11.52
CA ASN A 290 -3.81 9.03 11.55
C ASN A 290 -2.93 8.87 12.80
N GLN A 291 -2.22 9.92 13.21
CA GLN A 291 -1.43 9.93 14.45
C GLN A 291 -2.31 9.69 15.67
N SER A 292 -3.37 10.50 15.83
CA SER A 292 -4.29 10.41 16.97
C SER A 292 -4.96 9.04 17.04
N TRP A 293 -5.36 8.47 15.91
CA TRP A 293 -5.91 7.12 15.86
C TRP A 293 -4.91 6.07 16.33
N MET A 294 -3.66 6.16 15.86
CA MET A 294 -2.61 5.25 16.31
C MET A 294 -2.27 5.45 17.80
N GLN A 295 -2.38 6.67 18.34
CA GLN A 295 -2.17 6.99 19.76
C GLN A 295 -3.24 6.38 20.66
N HIS A 296 -4.48 6.34 20.18
CA HIS A 296 -5.62 5.84 20.95
C HIS A 296 -5.85 4.33 20.81
N THR A 297 -4.98 3.63 20.10
CA THR A 297 -4.97 2.16 20.16
C THR A 297 -4.48 1.71 21.56
N PRO A 298 -4.98 0.59 22.10
CA PRO A 298 -4.49 0.00 23.35
C PRO A 298 -2.97 -0.24 23.40
N TRP A 299 -2.30 -0.14 22.26
CA TRP A 299 -0.90 -0.50 22.05
C TRP A 299 0.04 0.70 21.87
N GLY A 300 -0.48 1.94 21.84
CA GLY A 300 0.37 3.13 21.73
C GLY A 300 1.26 3.14 20.49
N VAL A 301 0.82 2.57 19.37
CA VAL A 301 1.60 2.40 18.12
C VAL A 301 2.13 3.75 17.58
N ALA A 302 1.58 4.87 18.04
CA ALA A 302 2.02 6.21 17.71
C ALA A 302 3.49 6.52 17.97
N ASN A 303 4.15 5.88 18.95
CA ASN A 303 5.57 6.15 19.23
C ASN A 303 6.51 5.64 18.14
N ALA A 304 6.01 4.82 17.21
CA ALA A 304 6.77 4.39 16.04
C ALA A 304 7.01 5.51 15.00
N PHE A 305 6.36 6.67 15.18
CA PHE A 305 6.14 7.72 14.18
C PHE A 305 6.56 9.14 14.55
N ALA A 306 6.91 9.35 15.83
CA ALA A 306 7.57 10.59 16.27
C ALA A 306 9.07 10.48 15.99
#